data_AF-F4RRP4-F1
#
_entry.id   AF-F4RRP4-F1
#
_cell.length_a   1.000
_cell.length_b   1.000
_cell.length_c   1.000
_cell.angle_alpha   90.00
_cell.angle_beta   90.00
_cell.angle_gamma   90.00
#
_symmetry.space_group_name_H-M   'P 1'
#
loop_
_entity.id
_entity.type
_entity.pdbx_description
1 polymer ?
#
loop_
_entity_poly.entity_id
_entity_poly.type
_entity_poly.pdbx_seq_one_letter_code
_entity_poly.pdbx_strand_id
1 'polypeptide(L)'
;MTQNEMNDPEFVKDIDINDQRNRYLLTKGPTRAEIQQETGCSVTTKGQWYPDRTMANDRDPPLYLHLTATTQEVLDKGIAKVNELIDQDLGPLTEQPFTHQRSERQPRERQKWPEHKIEIGLESLRNLNVRAKVVGPGGMFVKYIQSETGSRVQIKGMGSGFYETDTGTESTEPMHINVT
;
A
#
# COMPACT_ATOMS: atom_id res chain seq x y z
N MET A 1 9.58 42.42 14.78
CA MET A 1 9.60 41.81 13.44
C MET A 1 10.86 40.95 13.38
N THR A 2 10.76 39.66 13.71
CA THR A 2 11.87 38.72 13.58
C THR A 2 11.79 38.12 12.20
N GLN A 3 12.73 38.54 11.36
CA GLN A 3 12.91 38.10 9.99
C GLN A 3 13.35 36.64 10.03
N ASN A 4 12.45 35.74 9.62
CA ASN A 4 12.76 34.33 9.45
C ASN A 4 13.60 34.23 8.17
N GLU A 5 14.92 34.35 8.30
CA GLU A 5 15.86 34.01 7.21
C GLU A 5 15.71 32.51 6.96
N MET A 6 14.84 32.20 6.02
CA MET A 6 14.64 30.86 5.49
C MET A 6 15.92 30.53 4.74
N ASN A 7 16.87 29.86 5.41
CA ASN A 7 18.10 29.36 4.81
C ASN A 7 17.73 28.65 3.49
N ASP A 8 18.03 29.28 2.36
CA ASP A 8 18.02 28.59 1.09
C ASP A 8 19.00 27.41 1.25
N PRO A 9 18.57 26.17 0.95
CA PRO A 9 19.47 25.04 1.06
C PRO A 9 20.67 25.28 0.14
N GLU A 10 21.85 25.39 0.73
CA GLU A 10 23.07 25.83 0.07
C GLU A 10 23.57 24.80 -0.97
N PHE A 11 23.18 23.53 -0.80
CA PHE A 11 23.60 22.44 -1.67
C PHE A 11 22.40 21.69 -2.24
N VAL A 12 22.41 21.50 -3.56
CA VAL A 12 21.29 20.92 -4.32
C VAL A 12 21.80 19.89 -5.33
N LYS A 13 21.08 18.78 -5.48
CA LYS A 13 21.31 17.80 -6.54
C LYS A 13 20.01 17.22 -7.06
N ASP A 14 19.87 17.17 -8.38
CA ASP A 14 18.78 16.46 -9.04
C ASP A 14 19.25 15.07 -9.53
N ILE A 15 18.44 14.05 -9.25
CA ILE A 15 18.66 12.65 -9.65
C ILE A 15 17.47 12.18 -10.49
N ASP A 16 17.71 11.90 -11.76
CA ASP A 16 16.71 11.36 -12.68
C ASP A 16 16.33 9.92 -12.27
N ILE A 17 15.03 9.70 -12.07
CA ILE A 17 14.47 8.39 -11.69
C ILE A 17 13.41 7.88 -12.68
N ASN A 18 13.24 8.51 -13.84
CA ASN A 18 12.15 8.19 -14.78
C ASN A 18 12.20 6.73 -15.25
N ASP A 19 13.40 6.23 -15.55
CA ASP A 19 13.62 4.90 -16.09
C ASP A 19 13.97 3.87 -15.01
N GLN A 20 14.00 4.29 -13.74
CA GLN A 20 14.37 3.41 -12.65
C GLN A 20 13.27 2.38 -12.38
N ARG A 21 13.67 1.12 -12.30
CA ARG A 21 12.75 -0.01 -12.08
C ARG A 21 12.03 0.09 -10.74
N ASN A 22 12.71 0.61 -9.73
CA ASN A 22 12.24 0.89 -8.37
C ASN A 22 11.72 2.31 -8.17
N ARG A 23 11.39 3.07 -9.24
CA ARG A 23 10.86 4.45 -9.10
C ARG A 23 9.72 4.60 -8.10
N TYR A 24 8.86 3.58 -7.99
CA TYR A 24 7.74 3.61 -7.05
C TYR A 24 8.20 3.54 -5.59
N LEU A 25 9.30 2.85 -5.29
CA LEU A 25 9.92 2.87 -3.97
C LEU A 25 10.51 4.25 -3.69
N LEU A 26 11.28 4.80 -4.63
CA LEU A 26 11.98 6.08 -4.50
C LEU A 26 11.05 7.29 -4.30
N THR A 27 9.80 7.19 -4.75
CA THR A 27 8.79 8.26 -4.62
C THR A 27 7.90 8.13 -3.39
N LYS A 28 8.04 7.08 -2.57
CA LYS A 28 7.23 6.88 -1.36
C LYS A 28 7.65 7.80 -0.21
N GLY A 29 6.65 8.32 0.50
CA GLY A 29 6.84 9.13 1.71
C GLY A 29 7.75 8.45 2.76
N PRO A 30 7.53 7.17 3.12
CA PRO A 30 8.42 6.45 4.04
C PRO A 30 9.89 6.43 3.62
N THR A 31 10.19 6.17 2.35
CA THR A 31 11.56 6.15 1.84
C THR A 31 12.22 7.53 1.93
N ARG A 32 11.49 8.61 1.62
CA ARG A 32 12.00 9.97 1.82
C ARG A 32 12.24 10.29 3.29
N ALA A 33 11.35 9.86 4.18
CA ALA A 33 11.52 10.04 5.62
C ALA A 33 12.74 9.29 6.16
N GLU A 34 12.98 8.07 5.69
CA GLU A 34 14.17 7.27 6.02
C GLU A 34 15.45 7.98 5.54
N ILE A 35 15.51 8.43 4.29
CA ILE A 35 16.68 9.17 3.77
C ILE A 35 16.94 10.43 4.60
N GLN A 36 15.89 11.21 4.90
CA GLN A 36 16.00 12.41 5.73
C GLN A 36 16.46 12.10 7.16
N GLN A 37 15.99 11.01 7.75
CA GLN A 37 16.34 10.60 9.11
C GLN A 37 17.79 10.12 9.20
N GLU A 38 18.26 9.35 8.22
CA GLU A 38 19.61 8.77 8.23
C GLU A 38 20.69 9.75 7.76
N THR A 39 20.38 10.55 6.74
CA THR A 39 21.39 11.40 6.09
C THR A 39 21.30 12.86 6.48
N GLY A 40 20.12 13.32 6.93
CA GLY A 40 19.84 14.75 7.12
C GLY A 40 19.48 15.48 5.82
N CYS A 41 19.51 14.81 4.67
CA CYS A 41 19.19 15.40 3.37
C CYS A 41 17.69 15.38 3.09
N SER A 42 17.16 16.51 2.64
CA SER A 42 15.75 16.63 2.23
C SER A 42 15.59 16.18 0.80
N VAL A 43 14.63 15.27 0.58
CA VAL A 43 14.35 14.68 -0.73
C VAL A 43 12.92 14.99 -1.14
N THR A 44 12.75 15.67 -2.27
CA THR A 44 11.43 15.97 -2.86
C THR A 44 11.34 15.35 -4.24
N THR A 45 10.21 14.74 -4.60
CA THR A 45 9.98 14.30 -5.98
C THR A 45 9.38 15.42 -6.79
N LYS A 46 9.93 15.66 -7.99
CA LYS A 46 9.48 16.66 -8.95
C LYS A 46 9.38 16.04 -10.36
N GLY A 47 8.74 16.76 -11.27
CA GLY A 47 8.51 16.30 -12.64
C GLY A 47 7.39 15.27 -12.76
N GLN A 48 7.20 14.78 -13.99
CA GLN A 48 6.16 13.82 -14.35
C GLN A 48 6.80 12.57 -14.94
N TRP A 49 6.24 11.40 -14.65
CA TRP A 49 6.71 10.16 -15.26
C TRP A 49 6.28 10.07 -16.73
N TYR A 50 7.23 9.78 -17.60
CA TYR A 50 6.99 9.59 -19.03
C TYR A 50 7.44 8.20 -19.48
N PRO A 51 6.54 7.37 -20.06
CA PRO A 51 6.94 6.10 -20.67
C PRO A 51 7.83 6.32 -21.91
N ASP A 52 7.59 7.41 -22.63
CA ASP A 52 8.42 7.89 -23.74
C ASP A 52 8.99 9.26 -23.37
N ARG A 53 10.30 9.33 -23.16
CA ARG A 53 11.01 10.55 -22.72
C ARG A 53 10.88 11.71 -23.70
N THR A 54 10.61 11.45 -24.97
CA THR A 54 10.49 12.50 -25.98
C THR A 54 9.29 13.42 -25.74
N MET A 55 8.34 13.01 -24.88
CA MET A 55 7.18 13.80 -24.49
C MET A 55 7.47 14.85 -23.41
N ALA A 56 8.64 14.78 -22.75
CA ALA A 56 9.02 15.74 -21.73
C ALA A 56 9.44 17.08 -22.33
N ASN A 57 9.25 18.16 -21.59
CA ASN A 57 9.65 19.52 -22.00
C ASN A 57 10.10 20.33 -20.78
N ASP A 58 10.60 21.55 -21.00
CA ASP A 58 11.14 22.39 -19.91
C ASP A 58 10.11 22.75 -18.84
N ARG A 59 8.82 22.82 -19.19
CA ARG A 59 7.73 23.13 -18.26
C ARG A 59 7.32 21.90 -17.45
N ASP A 60 7.30 20.75 -18.11
CA ASP A 60 6.89 19.47 -17.57
C ASP A 60 8.07 18.47 -17.71
N PRO A 61 9.10 18.59 -16.85
CA PRO A 61 10.31 17.77 -16.94
C PRO A 61 10.05 16.30 -16.54
N PRO A 62 10.94 15.36 -16.95
CA PRO A 62 10.86 13.95 -16.55
C PRO A 62 10.89 13.78 -15.04
N LEU A 63 10.47 12.63 -14.52
CA LEU A 63 10.45 12.37 -13.08
C LEU A 63 11.87 12.35 -12.47
N TYR A 64 12.11 13.18 -11.46
CA TYR A 64 13.38 13.23 -10.74
C TYR A 64 13.20 13.45 -9.23
N LEU A 65 14.24 13.11 -8.46
CA LEU A 65 14.39 13.48 -7.06
C LEU A 65 15.24 14.75 -6.96
N HIS A 66 14.73 15.73 -6.22
CA HIS A 66 15.40 16.97 -5.87
C HIS A 66 15.91 16.86 -4.44
N LEU A 67 17.22 16.75 -4.29
CA LEU A 67 17.91 16.64 -3.00
C LEU A 67 18.41 18.01 -2.60
N THR A 68 18.14 18.40 -1.35
CA THR A 68 18.61 19.66 -0.77
C THR A 68 19.24 19.41 0.60
N ALA A 69 20.31 20.14 0.89
CA ALA A 69 21.09 19.97 2.12
C ALA A 69 21.73 21.29 2.58
N THR A 70 22.08 21.35 3.87
CA THR A 70 22.79 22.47 4.49
C THR A 70 24.31 22.38 4.33
N THR A 71 24.86 21.18 4.08
CA THR A 71 26.29 20.96 3.83
C THR A 71 26.50 19.98 2.69
N GLN A 72 27.64 20.10 2.00
CA GLN A 72 28.03 19.16 0.94
C GLN A 72 28.11 17.71 1.47
N GLU A 73 28.59 17.51 2.71
CA GLU A 73 28.68 16.17 3.32
C GLU A 73 27.31 15.51 3.48
N VAL A 74 26.29 16.28 3.90
CA VAL A 74 24.90 15.78 4.01
C VAL A 74 24.33 15.47 2.63
N LEU A 75 24.61 16.31 1.62
CA LEU A 75 24.19 16.05 0.25
C LEU A 75 24.82 14.76 -0.29
N ASP A 76 26.11 14.57 -0.09
CA ASP A 76 26.84 13.39 -0.56
C ASP A 76 26.32 12.10 0.09
N LYS A 77 26.01 12.13 1.39
CA LYS A 77 25.35 11.01 2.09
C LYS A 77 23.95 10.74 1.52
N GLY A 78 23.17 11.78 1.26
CA GLY A 78 21.86 11.67 0.62
C GLY A 78 21.93 11.04 -0.78
N ILE A 79 22.87 11.50 -1.61
CA ILE A 79 23.12 10.96 -2.95
C ILE A 79 23.53 9.48 -2.86
N ALA A 80 24.44 9.13 -1.96
CA ALA A 80 24.89 7.75 -1.77
C ALA A 80 23.72 6.82 -1.38
N LYS A 81 22.87 7.25 -0.44
CA LYS A 81 21.69 6.47 -0.02
C LYS A 81 20.66 6.31 -1.14
N VAL A 82 20.41 7.37 -1.92
CA VAL A 82 19.51 7.27 -3.08
C VAL A 82 20.07 6.31 -4.14
N ASN A 83 21.37 6.36 -4.42
CA ASN A 83 22.01 5.44 -5.36
C ASN A 83 21.96 3.99 -4.85
N GLU A 84 22.17 3.75 -3.56
CA GLU A 84 22.00 2.42 -2.96
C GLU A 84 20.57 1.89 -3.17
N LEU A 85 19.56 2.74 -2.96
CA LEU A 85 18.17 2.38 -3.20
C LEU A 85 17.87 2.14 -4.68
N ILE A 86 18.50 2.88 -5.59
CA ILE A 86 18.41 2.69 -7.06
C ILE A 86 19.00 1.32 -7.45
N ASP A 87 20.15 0.97 -6.89
CA ASP A 87 20.86 -0.28 -7.20
C ASP A 87 20.28 -1.49 -6.46
N GLN A 88 19.34 -1.28 -5.53
CA GLN A 88 18.70 -2.35 -4.78
C GLN A 88 17.95 -3.31 -5.73
N ASP A 89 18.43 -4.56 -5.80
CA ASP A 89 17.81 -5.60 -6.62
C ASP A 89 16.39 -5.91 -6.13
N LEU A 90 15.40 -5.62 -6.98
CA LEU A 90 13.99 -5.90 -6.73
C LEU A 90 13.60 -7.36 -7.05
N GLY A 91 14.56 -8.24 -7.40
CA GLY A 91 14.27 -9.59 -7.89
C GLY A 91 13.54 -9.56 -9.23
N PRO A 92 13.19 -10.69 -9.85
CA PRO A 92 12.54 -10.71 -11.16
C PRO A 92 11.09 -10.14 -11.12
N LEU A 93 10.72 -9.41 -12.18
CA LEU A 93 9.38 -8.83 -12.41
C LEU A 93 8.37 -9.88 -12.91
N THR A 94 8.79 -11.14 -13.04
CA THR A 94 7.89 -12.23 -13.35
C THR A 94 6.76 -12.18 -12.35
N GLU A 95 5.53 -12.06 -12.84
CA GLU A 95 4.33 -12.34 -12.05
C GLU A 95 4.66 -13.56 -11.24
N GLN A 96 4.80 -13.41 -9.92
CA GLN A 96 4.78 -14.59 -9.08
C GLN A 96 3.35 -15.09 -9.26
N PRO A 97 3.08 -16.21 -9.94
CA PRO A 97 1.92 -16.97 -9.54
C PRO A 97 2.09 -17.12 -8.03
N PHE A 98 1.02 -16.87 -7.28
CA PHE A 98 0.99 -17.00 -5.83
C PHE A 98 1.31 -18.45 -5.43
N THR A 99 2.56 -18.87 -5.57
CA THR A 99 3.10 -20.10 -5.06
C THR A 99 3.82 -19.69 -3.81
N HIS A 100 3.16 -19.96 -2.69
CA HIS A 100 3.66 -19.89 -1.33
C HIS A 100 4.99 -20.66 -1.23
N GLN A 101 6.11 -20.05 -1.62
CA GLN A 101 7.42 -20.58 -1.29
C GLN A 101 7.86 -19.92 0.02
N ARG A 102 7.54 -20.67 1.06
CA ARG A 102 7.89 -20.55 2.47
C ARG A 102 9.39 -20.29 2.64
N SER A 103 9.83 -19.05 2.52
CA SER A 103 11.08 -18.61 3.15
C SER A 103 10.76 -18.20 4.58
N GLU A 104 11.39 -18.90 5.52
CA GLU A 104 11.34 -18.75 6.98
C GLU A 104 11.83 -17.36 7.45
N ARG A 105 11.12 -16.31 7.08
CA ARG A 105 11.25 -14.99 7.69
C ARG A 105 10.04 -14.78 8.58
N GLN A 106 10.35 -14.59 9.86
CA GLN A 106 9.45 -14.34 11.00
C GLN A 106 8.11 -13.72 10.57
N PRO A 107 6.97 -14.22 11.08
CA PRO A 107 5.67 -13.72 10.70
C PRO A 107 5.59 -12.23 11.09
N ARG A 108 5.82 -11.35 10.11
CA ARG A 108 5.26 -10.01 10.16
C ARG A 108 3.77 -10.24 10.29
N GLU A 109 3.23 -9.98 11.48
CA GLU A 109 1.80 -9.93 11.71
C GLU A 109 1.23 -9.06 10.61
N ARG A 110 0.63 -9.70 9.59
CA ARG A 110 -0.13 -8.99 8.57
C ARG A 110 -1.11 -8.16 9.37
N GLN A 111 -0.98 -6.85 9.29
CA GLN A 111 -1.82 -5.92 10.00
C GLN A 111 -3.26 -6.29 9.65
N LYS A 112 -3.90 -7.05 10.56
CA LYS A 112 -5.27 -7.50 10.37
C LYS A 112 -6.09 -6.23 10.51
N TRP A 113 -6.75 -5.82 9.43
CA TRP A 113 -7.74 -4.77 9.52
C TRP A 113 -8.74 -5.17 10.61
N PRO A 114 -9.18 -4.21 11.45
CA PRO A 114 -10.01 -4.51 12.60
C PRO A 114 -11.30 -5.22 12.16
N GLU A 115 -11.37 -6.53 12.39
CA GLU A 115 -12.53 -7.35 12.02
C GLU A 115 -13.62 -7.21 13.07
N HIS A 116 -14.81 -6.79 12.65
CA HIS A 116 -15.99 -6.76 13.51
C HIS A 116 -16.90 -7.94 13.13
N LYS A 117 -17.13 -8.83 14.09
CA LYS A 117 -18.04 -9.97 13.95
C LYS A 117 -19.36 -9.67 14.64
N ILE A 118 -20.45 -9.76 13.90
CA ILE A 118 -21.82 -9.56 14.38
C ILE A 118 -22.58 -10.86 14.19
N GLU A 119 -22.85 -11.57 15.28
CA GLU A 119 -23.61 -12.82 15.24
C GLU A 119 -25.07 -12.56 14.83
N ILE A 120 -25.61 -13.41 13.97
CA ILE A 120 -26.99 -13.26 13.46
C ILE A 120 -28.02 -13.79 14.47
N GLY A 121 -27.62 -14.69 15.37
CA GLY A 121 -28.47 -15.23 16.44
C GLY A 121 -29.69 -16.02 15.96
N LEU A 122 -29.74 -16.39 14.67
CA LEU A 122 -30.81 -17.19 14.09
C LEU A 122 -30.28 -18.56 13.69
N GLU A 123 -30.89 -19.60 14.24
CA GLU A 123 -30.62 -20.96 13.78
C GLU A 123 -31.18 -21.17 12.36
N SER A 124 -30.50 -22.00 11.58
CA SER A 124 -30.96 -22.35 10.23
C SER A 124 -32.22 -23.23 10.32
N LEU A 125 -33.39 -22.62 10.23
CA LEU A 125 -34.66 -23.34 10.16
C LEU A 125 -34.86 -23.96 8.77
N ARG A 126 -35.49 -25.15 8.71
CA ARG A 126 -35.73 -25.90 7.47
C ARG A 126 -36.39 -25.09 6.33
N ASN A 127 -37.13 -24.05 6.67
CA ASN A 127 -37.87 -23.18 5.75
C ASN A 127 -37.34 -21.73 5.69
N LEU A 128 -36.26 -21.41 6.40
CA LEU A 128 -35.70 -20.06 6.46
C LEU A 128 -34.24 -20.07 6.01
N ASN A 129 -34.00 -19.62 4.78
CA ASN A 129 -32.65 -19.35 4.32
C ASN A 129 -32.19 -17.98 4.84
N VAL A 130 -31.64 -17.98 6.07
CA VAL A 130 -31.15 -16.78 6.77
C VAL A 130 -30.17 -16.00 5.90
N ARG A 131 -29.19 -16.69 5.31
CA ARG A 131 -28.21 -16.11 4.37
C ARG A 131 -28.90 -15.33 3.25
N ALA A 132 -29.87 -15.93 2.55
CA ALA A 132 -30.55 -15.27 1.43
C ALA A 132 -31.27 -13.97 1.85
N LYS A 133 -31.82 -13.94 3.08
CA LYS A 133 -32.49 -12.74 3.63
C LYS A 133 -31.50 -11.64 4.00
N VAL A 134 -30.32 -11.98 4.49
CA VAL A 134 -29.28 -11.01 4.87
C VAL A 134 -28.53 -10.49 3.63
N VAL A 135 -28.20 -11.36 2.68
CA VAL A 135 -27.50 -10.98 1.42
C VAL A 135 -28.42 -10.15 0.51
N GLY A 136 -29.71 -10.49 0.48
CA GLY A 136 -30.68 -9.90 -0.44
C GLY A 136 -30.54 -10.42 -1.87
N PRO A 137 -31.51 -10.12 -2.77
CA PRO A 137 -31.47 -10.54 -4.16
C PRO A 137 -30.18 -10.06 -4.84
N GLY A 138 -29.41 -10.97 -5.44
CA GLY A 138 -28.15 -10.63 -6.11
C GLY A 138 -27.08 -9.97 -5.22
N GLY A 139 -27.22 -10.05 -3.89
CA GLY A 139 -26.34 -9.38 -2.95
C GLY A 139 -26.62 -7.90 -2.73
N MET A 140 -27.77 -7.38 -3.15
CA MET A 140 -28.04 -5.94 -3.13
C MET A 140 -27.90 -5.30 -1.74
N PHE A 141 -28.33 -5.97 -0.66
CA PHE A 141 -28.25 -5.38 0.69
C PHE A 141 -26.81 -5.26 1.16
N VAL A 142 -26.02 -6.33 1.00
CA VAL A 142 -24.60 -6.33 1.34
C VAL A 142 -23.83 -5.34 0.47
N LYS A 143 -24.09 -5.29 -0.84
CA LYS A 143 -23.46 -4.33 -1.76
C LYS A 143 -23.77 -2.89 -1.39
N TYR A 144 -25.02 -2.60 -1.01
CA TYR A 144 -25.43 -1.26 -0.57
C TYR A 144 -24.65 -0.82 0.68
N ILE A 145 -24.55 -1.68 1.69
CA ILE A 145 -23.76 -1.38 2.90
C ILE A 145 -22.29 -1.15 2.52
N GLN A 146 -21.72 -2.00 1.66
CA GLN A 146 -20.34 -1.84 1.20
C GLN A 146 -20.12 -0.52 0.44
N SER A 147 -21.07 -0.10 -0.42
CA SER A 147 -20.95 1.16 -1.17
C SER A 147 -21.08 2.39 -0.29
N GLU A 148 -21.97 2.37 0.70
CA GLU A 148 -22.21 3.50 1.60
C GLU A 148 -21.11 3.67 2.65
N THR A 149 -20.58 2.56 3.19
CA THR A 149 -19.65 2.59 4.32
C THR A 149 -18.18 2.43 3.92
N GLY A 150 -17.90 2.00 2.68
CA GLY A 150 -16.56 1.61 2.24
C GLY A 150 -16.01 0.36 2.94
N SER A 151 -16.79 -0.28 3.82
CA SER A 151 -16.40 -1.49 4.53
C SER A 151 -16.65 -2.73 3.67
N ARG A 152 -15.86 -3.79 3.88
CA ARG A 152 -16.11 -5.10 3.28
C ARG A 152 -16.98 -5.94 4.21
N VAL A 153 -18.18 -6.26 3.76
CA VAL A 153 -19.17 -7.04 4.52
C VAL A 153 -19.33 -8.42 3.91
N GLN A 154 -19.15 -9.48 4.71
CA GLN A 154 -19.31 -10.87 4.30
C GLN A 154 -20.10 -11.65 5.34
N ILE A 155 -20.88 -12.65 4.92
CA ILE A 155 -21.49 -13.61 5.85
C ILE A 155 -20.58 -14.84 5.92
N LYS A 156 -20.23 -15.25 7.12
CA LYS A 156 -19.38 -16.42 7.41
C LYS A 156 -20.04 -17.29 8.49
N GLY A 157 -19.39 -18.42 8.81
CA GLY A 157 -19.88 -19.39 9.79
C GLY A 157 -20.73 -20.50 9.18
N MET A 158 -21.24 -21.37 10.05
CA MET A 158 -22.01 -22.56 9.65
C MET A 158 -23.27 -22.19 8.86
N GLY A 159 -23.48 -22.86 7.72
CA GLY A 159 -24.63 -22.67 6.83
C GLY A 159 -24.59 -21.37 6.02
N SER A 160 -23.49 -20.62 6.04
CA SER A 160 -23.34 -19.35 5.32
C SER A 160 -23.02 -19.53 3.82
N GLY A 161 -22.59 -20.72 3.40
CA GLY A 161 -22.07 -20.98 2.06
C GLY A 161 -20.70 -20.34 1.80
N PHE A 162 -20.02 -19.84 2.84
CA PHE A 162 -18.69 -19.25 2.74
C PHE A 162 -17.64 -20.25 3.21
N TYR A 163 -16.83 -20.72 2.26
CA TYR A 163 -15.74 -21.66 2.50
C TYR A 163 -14.43 -20.88 2.72
N GLU A 164 -13.71 -21.20 3.79
CA GLU A 164 -12.41 -20.61 4.04
C GLU A 164 -11.38 -21.15 3.05
N THR A 165 -10.54 -20.28 2.49
CA THR A 165 -9.55 -20.64 1.47
C THR A 165 -8.53 -21.66 1.97
N ASP A 166 -8.23 -21.63 3.27
CA ASP A 166 -7.18 -22.46 3.88
C ASP A 166 -7.68 -23.89 4.19
N THR A 167 -8.93 -24.04 4.60
CA THR A 167 -9.51 -25.32 5.03
C THR A 167 -10.44 -25.93 3.99
N GLY A 168 -10.94 -25.13 3.04
CA GLY A 168 -11.94 -25.54 2.06
C GLY A 168 -13.29 -25.89 2.70
N THR A 169 -13.46 -25.63 3.99
CA THR A 169 -14.68 -25.90 4.75
C THR A 169 -15.29 -24.61 5.26
N GLU A 170 -16.58 -24.63 5.56
CA GLU A 170 -17.18 -23.53 6.31
C GLU A 170 -16.59 -23.48 7.73
N SER A 171 -16.52 -22.28 8.28
CA SER A 171 -16.11 -22.10 9.68
C SER A 171 -17.09 -22.80 10.62
N THR A 172 -16.56 -23.41 11.69
CA THR A 172 -17.37 -24.02 12.75
C THR A 172 -18.04 -22.98 13.65
N GLU A 173 -17.72 -21.70 13.49
CA GLU A 173 -18.36 -20.60 14.22
C GLU A 173 -19.84 -20.44 13.80
N PRO A 174 -20.70 -19.95 14.71
CA PRO A 174 -22.07 -19.57 14.36
C PRO A 174 -22.12 -18.57 13.20
N MET A 175 -23.23 -18.58 12.46
CA MET A 175 -23.43 -17.67 11.34
C MET A 175 -23.33 -16.20 11.80
N HIS A 176 -22.43 -15.45 11.21
CA HIS A 176 -22.15 -14.07 11.56
C HIS A 176 -21.84 -13.21 10.33
N ILE A 177 -22.03 -11.90 10.48
CA ILE A 177 -21.60 -10.89 9.53
C ILE A 177 -20.19 -10.44 9.95
N ASN A 178 -19.25 -10.58 9.05
CA ASN A 178 -17.87 -10.14 9.18
C ASN A 178 -17.69 -8.82 8.42
N VAL A 179 -17.31 -7.76 9.14
CA VAL A 179 -17.06 -6.42 8.59
C VAL A 179 -15.57 -6.09 8.76
N THR A 180 -14.91 -5.71 7.67
CA THR A 180 -13.47 -5.36 7.63
C THR A 180 -13.22 -4.12 6.82
#